data_AF-A0A2J6PVS4-F1
#
_entry.id   AF-A0A2J6PVS4-F1
#
_cell.length_a   1.000
_cell.length_b   1.000
_cell.length_c   1.000
_cell.angle_alpha   90.00
_cell.angle_beta   90.00
_cell.angle_gamma   90.00
#
_symmetry.space_group_name_H-M   'P 1'
#
loop_
_entity.id
_entity.type
_entity.pdbx_description
1 polymer ?
#
loop_
_entity_poly.entity_id
_entity_poly.type
_entity_poly.pdbx_seq_one_letter_code
_entity_poly.pdbx_strand_id
1 'polypeptide(L)'
;MSLKYVIQILFTLLPLISAGPIAGRGTDEAVVLANCASSWGEWSSEMAYYSSGGKSPSGTPAATAVARSGSFQTWEGAPVSAKFGDGNVFTANIPRPVGSGMYAGTGQNSQSSFYCYQDAGSVKYPLSNGATCTSVYVCDHSPPGISVAISSNENYIELVGLGNVNPQDLFNEVWSRRGATSCDTTAVDLGQGCSITFTCDGGIPWTTTNGMSSTLHDIVGSQSAIANHWTTTSTVCTAWVGESTGPVCIQETQETIYHTSIAQTIQITVTDLSNNDVQGQLTYDLACSPPQADCTLLNDLIQGLNGAASVIAPELAPVFGVAQAAFTAEENGSC
;
A
#
# COMPACT_ATOMS: atom_id res chain seq x y z
N MET A 1 -3.19 -12.90 87.81
CA MET A 1 -4.13 -12.06 87.03
C MET A 1 -3.31 -11.42 85.91
N SER A 2 -3.06 -12.03 84.74
CA SER A 2 -3.94 -12.44 83.62
C SER A 2 -4.90 -11.35 83.12
N LEU A 3 -4.51 -10.65 82.06
CA LEU A 3 -5.35 -10.46 80.87
C LEU A 3 -4.46 -10.11 79.65
N LYS A 4 -4.39 -11.05 78.70
CA LYS A 4 -3.72 -10.92 77.40
C LYS A 4 -4.68 -10.16 76.46
N TYR A 5 -4.21 -9.07 75.84
CA TYR A 5 -4.93 -8.41 74.76
C TYR A 5 -4.73 -9.19 73.46
N VAL A 6 -5.82 -9.72 72.91
CA VAL A 6 -5.90 -10.37 71.60
C VAL A 6 -6.22 -9.27 70.58
N ILE A 7 -5.25 -8.93 69.74
CA ILE A 7 -5.45 -8.07 68.56
C ILE A 7 -6.04 -8.98 67.47
N GLN A 8 -7.35 -8.85 67.26
CA GLN A 8 -8.09 -9.56 66.23
C GLN A 8 -7.98 -8.77 64.93
N ILE A 9 -7.00 -9.13 64.09
CA ILE A 9 -6.83 -8.58 62.75
C ILE A 9 -7.96 -9.15 61.88
N LEU A 10 -8.99 -8.34 61.65
CA LEU A 10 -10.07 -8.63 60.70
C LEU A 10 -9.52 -8.39 59.28
N PHE A 11 -8.95 -9.43 58.67
CA PHE A 11 -8.64 -9.44 57.24
C PHE A 11 -9.96 -9.44 56.46
N THR A 12 -10.41 -8.25 56.04
CA THR A 12 -11.47 -8.12 55.05
C THR A 12 -10.96 -8.67 53.73
N LEU A 13 -11.42 -9.87 53.37
CA LEU A 13 -11.28 -10.46 52.04
C LEU A 13 -11.84 -9.47 51.01
N LEU A 14 -10.96 -8.75 50.31
CA LEU A 14 -11.35 -8.08 49.08
C LEU A 14 -11.79 -9.16 48.08
N PRO A 15 -12.96 -9.04 47.43
CA PRO A 15 -13.28 -9.91 46.32
C PRO A 15 -12.24 -9.67 45.22
N LEU A 16 -11.42 -10.70 44.92
CA LEU A 16 -10.76 -10.77 43.62
C LEU A 16 -11.88 -10.83 42.58
N ILE A 17 -12.10 -9.72 41.88
CA ILE A 17 -12.91 -9.71 40.67
C ILE A 17 -12.18 -10.63 39.70
N SER A 18 -12.77 -11.80 39.45
CA SER A 18 -12.30 -12.74 38.44
C SER A 18 -12.42 -12.06 37.08
N ALA A 19 -11.30 -11.61 36.53
CA ALA A 19 -11.23 -11.22 35.13
C ALA A 19 -11.58 -12.45 34.27
N GLY A 20 -12.64 -12.35 33.47
CA GLY A 20 -12.95 -13.36 32.47
C GLY A 20 -11.86 -13.39 31.38
N PRO A 21 -11.63 -14.54 30.72
CA PRO A 21 -10.70 -14.61 29.60
C PRO A 21 -11.20 -13.77 28.41
N ILE A 22 -10.29 -13.01 27.80
CA ILE A 22 -10.40 -12.49 26.43
C ILE A 22 -10.16 -13.69 25.50
N ALA A 23 -11.20 -14.50 25.33
CA ALA A 23 -11.26 -15.44 24.24
C ALA A 23 -11.98 -14.74 23.08
N GLY A 24 -11.21 -14.00 22.28
CA GLY A 24 -11.68 -13.36 21.05
C GLY A 24 -12.32 -14.41 20.14
N ARG A 25 -13.62 -14.27 19.92
CA ARG A 25 -14.41 -15.19 19.10
C ARG A 25 -15.51 -14.52 18.28
N GLY A 26 -15.69 -13.20 18.37
CA GLY A 26 -16.75 -12.49 17.66
C GLY A 26 -16.24 -11.23 16.97
N THR A 27 -16.76 -10.94 15.77
CA THR A 27 -16.50 -9.70 15.02
C THR A 27 -17.16 -8.46 15.64
N ASP A 28 -17.78 -8.61 16.81
CA ASP A 28 -18.56 -7.58 17.52
C ASP A 28 -17.94 -7.21 18.87
N GLU A 29 -16.72 -7.70 19.16
CA GLU A 29 -15.98 -7.30 20.35
C GLU A 29 -15.41 -5.88 20.24
N ALA A 30 -15.17 -5.25 21.39
CA ALA A 30 -14.60 -3.92 21.46
C ALA A 30 -13.67 -3.74 22.67
N VAL A 31 -12.71 -2.84 22.54
CA VAL A 31 -11.87 -2.35 23.64
C VAL A 31 -12.03 -0.84 23.76
N VAL A 32 -12.46 -0.39 24.93
CA VAL A 32 -12.64 1.03 25.25
C VAL A 32 -11.41 1.54 25.99
N LEU A 33 -10.79 2.60 25.47
CA LEU A 33 -9.74 3.33 26.15
C LEU A 33 -10.40 4.45 26.95
N ALA A 34 -10.32 4.40 28.28
CA ALA A 34 -11.10 5.25 29.16
C ALA A 34 -10.25 5.95 30.22
N ASN A 35 -10.71 7.13 30.64
CA ASN A 35 -10.19 7.86 31.79
C ASN A 35 -11.20 7.75 32.93
N CYS A 36 -10.72 7.39 34.12
CA CYS A 36 -11.54 7.10 35.28
C CYS A 36 -11.23 8.07 36.41
N ALA A 37 -12.27 8.65 37.00
CA ALA A 37 -12.12 9.54 38.14
C ALA A 37 -13.15 9.21 39.23
N SER A 38 -12.74 9.29 40.49
CA SER A 38 -13.63 9.21 41.66
C SER A 38 -13.85 10.57 42.29
N SER A 39 -14.95 10.73 43.03
CA SER A 39 -15.22 11.94 43.83
C SER A 39 -14.19 12.15 44.95
N TRP A 40 -13.41 11.14 45.28
CA TRP A 40 -12.36 11.15 46.31
C TRP A 40 -10.99 11.55 45.75
N GLY A 41 -10.91 11.89 44.46
CA GLY A 41 -9.68 12.34 43.81
C GLY A 41 -8.74 11.20 43.38
N GLU A 42 -9.26 9.98 43.19
CA GLU A 42 -8.51 8.90 42.55
C GLU A 42 -8.65 9.01 41.03
N TRP A 43 -7.53 8.90 40.31
CA TRP A 43 -7.47 9.04 38.85
C TRP A 43 -6.77 7.81 38.26
N SER A 44 -7.32 7.26 37.19
CA SER A 44 -6.67 6.21 36.40
C SER A 44 -7.07 6.30 34.94
N SER A 45 -6.36 5.55 34.11
CA SER A 45 -6.76 5.23 32.75
C SER A 45 -6.78 3.73 32.57
N GLU A 46 -7.83 3.23 31.94
CA GLU A 46 -8.10 1.81 31.80
C GLU A 46 -8.42 1.44 30.36
N MET A 47 -8.18 0.17 30.04
CA MET A 47 -8.68 -0.50 28.85
C MET A 47 -9.79 -1.46 29.29
N ALA A 48 -11.00 -1.26 28.78
CA ALA A 48 -12.16 -2.08 29.10
C ALA A 48 -12.55 -2.93 27.89
N TYR A 49 -12.55 -4.26 28.06
CA TYR A 49 -12.95 -5.21 27.03
C TYR A 49 -14.44 -5.53 27.13
N TYR A 50 -15.11 -5.47 25.99
CA TYR A 50 -16.51 -5.84 25.80
C TYR A 50 -16.59 -6.97 24.79
N SER A 51 -17.29 -8.04 25.13
CA SER A 51 -17.45 -9.21 24.25
C SER A 51 -18.48 -9.01 23.13
N SER A 52 -19.18 -7.86 23.11
CA SER A 52 -20.24 -7.51 22.16
C SER A 52 -20.50 -6.01 22.13
N GLY A 53 -21.12 -5.51 21.06
CA GLY A 53 -21.58 -4.12 20.91
C GLY A 53 -20.71 -3.23 20.01
N GLY A 54 -19.61 -3.74 19.46
CA GLY A 54 -18.81 -3.06 18.43
C GLY A 54 -18.45 -1.61 18.77
N LYS A 55 -18.75 -0.66 17.87
CA LYS A 55 -18.51 0.80 18.07
C LYS A 55 -19.27 1.45 19.23
N SER A 56 -20.29 0.80 19.79
CA SER A 56 -21.11 1.38 20.86
C SER A 56 -21.42 0.34 21.92
N PRO A 57 -20.38 -0.20 22.59
CA PRO A 57 -20.59 -1.20 23.61
C PRO A 57 -21.32 -0.57 24.80
N SER A 58 -22.17 -1.36 25.44
CA SER A 58 -22.97 -0.91 26.58
C SER A 58 -22.92 -1.92 27.73
N GLY A 59 -23.25 -1.44 28.93
CA GLY A 59 -23.20 -2.25 30.15
C GLY A 59 -21.80 -2.35 30.76
N THR A 60 -21.60 -3.40 31.56
CA THR A 60 -20.35 -3.64 32.30
C THR A 60 -19.32 -4.33 31.40
N PRO A 61 -18.06 -3.86 31.37
CA PRO A 61 -16.99 -4.58 30.68
C PRO A 61 -16.85 -6.02 31.18
N ALA A 62 -16.52 -6.94 30.28
CA ALA A 62 -16.21 -8.32 30.64
C ALA A 62 -14.85 -8.44 31.36
N ALA A 63 -13.92 -7.52 31.06
CA ALA A 63 -12.65 -7.39 31.76
C ALA A 63 -12.14 -5.94 31.67
N THR A 64 -11.33 -5.52 32.65
CA THR A 64 -10.61 -4.25 32.63
C THR A 64 -9.13 -4.46 32.90
N ALA A 65 -8.31 -3.56 32.37
CA ALA A 65 -6.87 -3.51 32.60
C ALA A 65 -6.43 -2.07 32.84
N VAL A 66 -5.65 -1.83 33.89
CA VAL A 66 -5.16 -0.49 34.22
C VAL A 66 -3.96 -0.17 33.33
N ALA A 67 -4.10 0.85 32.47
CA ALA A 67 -3.02 1.38 31.65
C ALA A 67 -2.15 2.37 32.45
N ARG A 68 -2.79 3.18 33.30
CA ARG A 68 -2.10 4.14 34.17
C ARG A 68 -2.88 4.36 35.47
N SER A 69 -2.16 4.47 36.59
CA SER A 69 -2.74 4.79 37.91
C SER A 69 -2.20 6.12 38.43
N GLY A 70 -3.03 6.84 39.19
CA GLY A 70 -2.72 8.14 39.80
C GLY A 70 -2.78 9.34 38.85
N SER A 71 -3.05 9.13 37.56
CA SER A 71 -3.18 10.20 36.54
C SER A 71 -3.82 9.65 35.27
N PHE A 72 -4.26 10.55 34.39
CA PHE A 72 -4.72 10.18 33.06
C PHE A 72 -3.56 9.88 32.10
N GLN A 73 -3.78 8.89 31.24
CA GLN A 73 -2.92 8.53 30.13
C GLN A 73 -3.11 9.53 28.99
N THR A 74 -1.99 9.98 28.39
CA THR A 74 -2.00 10.55 27.05
C THR A 74 -2.03 9.37 26.08
N TRP A 75 -3.16 9.17 25.41
CA TRP A 75 -3.36 8.01 24.55
C TRP A 75 -2.62 8.15 23.21
N GLU A 76 -2.29 9.39 22.84
CA GLU A 76 -1.72 9.77 21.56
C GLU A 76 -0.19 9.88 21.59
N GLY A 77 0.43 9.65 20.42
CA GLY A 77 1.86 9.90 20.15
C GLY A 77 2.79 8.73 20.47
N ALA A 78 2.37 7.76 21.29
CA ALA A 78 3.13 6.53 21.55
C ALA A 78 2.19 5.35 21.80
N PRO A 79 2.61 4.10 21.48
CA PRO A 79 1.82 2.93 21.82
C PRO A 79 1.60 2.80 23.33
N VAL A 80 0.36 2.52 23.73
CA VAL A 80 -0.03 2.27 25.12
C VAL A 80 -0.51 0.84 25.24
N SER A 81 -0.01 0.10 26.24
CA SER A 81 -0.40 -1.29 26.48
C SER A 81 -0.92 -1.49 27.90
N ALA A 82 -1.91 -2.36 28.04
CA ALA A 82 -2.35 -2.86 29.34
C ALA A 82 -2.57 -4.38 29.29
N LYS A 83 -2.24 -5.06 30.40
CA LYS A 83 -2.36 -6.51 30.54
C LYS A 83 -3.63 -6.85 31.31
N PHE A 84 -4.49 -7.65 30.71
CA PHE A 84 -5.69 -8.18 31.35
C PHE A 84 -5.36 -9.35 32.28
N GLY A 85 -6.31 -9.71 33.16
CA GLY A 85 -6.10 -10.73 34.18
C GLY A 85 -5.85 -12.14 33.64
N ASP A 86 -6.23 -12.42 32.39
CA ASP A 86 -5.99 -13.67 31.68
C ASP A 86 -4.60 -13.76 31.04
N GLY A 87 -3.83 -12.68 31.09
CA GLY A 87 -2.49 -12.60 30.53
C GLY A 87 -2.42 -11.95 29.15
N ASN A 88 -3.54 -11.73 28.47
CA ASN A 88 -3.56 -11.04 27.19
C ASN A 88 -3.20 -9.56 27.35
N VAL A 89 -2.42 -9.04 26.41
CA VAL A 89 -2.02 -7.63 26.35
C VAL A 89 -2.72 -7.00 25.16
N PHE A 90 -3.45 -5.93 25.41
CA PHE A 90 -3.91 -5.05 24.34
C PHE A 90 -2.97 -3.87 24.23
N THR A 91 -2.61 -3.52 22.99
CA THR A 91 -1.77 -2.38 22.65
C THR A 91 -2.53 -1.47 21.70
N ALA A 92 -2.78 -0.24 22.13
CA ALA A 92 -3.34 0.83 21.31
C ALA A 92 -2.21 1.66 20.70
N ASN A 93 -2.33 2.00 19.42
CA ASN A 93 -1.42 2.88 18.69
C ASN A 93 -2.21 4.04 18.08
N ILE A 94 -2.29 5.14 18.82
CA ILE A 94 -2.98 6.36 18.40
C ILE A 94 -1.90 7.41 18.07
N PRO A 95 -1.57 7.68 16.80
CA PRO A 95 -0.46 8.58 16.47
C PRO A 95 -0.73 10.05 16.81
N ARG A 96 -1.99 10.49 16.70
CA ARG A 96 -2.39 11.90 16.93
C ARG A 96 -3.87 12.00 17.33
N PRO A 97 -4.28 13.10 17.96
CA PRO A 97 -5.70 13.37 18.19
C PRO A 97 -6.44 13.60 16.86
N VAL A 98 -7.72 13.20 16.84
CA VAL A 98 -8.64 13.39 15.71
C VAL A 98 -10.02 13.83 16.22
N GLY A 99 -10.91 14.25 15.32
CA GLY A 99 -12.29 14.62 15.67
C GLY A 99 -13.12 13.44 16.15
N SER A 100 -14.25 13.71 16.82
CA SER A 100 -15.13 12.66 17.34
C SER A 100 -15.73 11.78 16.26
N GLY A 101 -15.73 10.47 16.49
CA GLY A 101 -16.19 9.46 15.53
C GLY A 101 -15.17 9.14 14.42
N MET A 102 -14.08 9.90 14.31
CA MET A 102 -13.05 9.71 13.29
C MET A 102 -12.14 8.54 13.67
N TYR A 103 -11.60 7.87 12.64
CA TYR A 103 -10.57 6.88 12.82
C TYR A 103 -9.30 7.52 13.41
N ALA A 104 -8.85 7.00 14.54
CA ALA A 104 -7.79 7.56 15.35
C ALA A 104 -6.50 6.73 15.31
N GLY A 105 -6.57 5.45 15.00
CA GLY A 105 -5.41 4.55 15.00
C GLY A 105 -5.81 3.09 15.13
N THR A 106 -4.86 2.23 15.50
CA THR A 106 -5.10 0.78 15.62
C THR A 106 -5.02 0.31 17.06
N GLY A 107 -5.64 -0.84 17.31
CA GLY A 107 -5.45 -1.61 18.52
C GLY A 107 -5.12 -3.06 18.17
N GLN A 108 -4.38 -3.77 19.02
CA GLN A 108 -4.06 -5.17 18.78
C GLN A 108 -3.89 -5.93 20.08
N ASN A 109 -4.36 -7.17 20.09
CA ASN A 109 -3.97 -8.17 21.08
C ASN A 109 -3.34 -9.40 20.39
N SER A 110 -3.10 -10.47 21.14
CA SER A 110 -2.50 -11.71 20.62
C SER A 110 -3.39 -12.46 19.60
N GLN A 111 -4.67 -12.10 19.48
CA GLN A 111 -5.69 -12.84 18.73
C GLN A 111 -6.23 -12.06 17.52
N SER A 112 -6.39 -10.74 17.65
CA SER A 112 -7.07 -9.91 16.64
C SER A 112 -6.52 -8.47 16.60
N SER A 113 -6.80 -7.79 15.50
CA SER A 113 -6.48 -6.36 15.29
C SER A 113 -7.77 -5.56 15.24
N PHE A 114 -7.71 -4.31 15.69
CA PHE A 114 -8.84 -3.42 15.90
C PHE A 114 -8.56 -2.07 15.24
N TYR A 115 -9.64 -1.38 14.88
CA TYR A 115 -9.64 0.01 14.45
C TYR A 115 -10.17 0.86 15.59
N CYS A 116 -9.39 1.84 16.02
CA CYS A 116 -9.75 2.74 17.12
C CYS A 116 -10.32 4.04 16.58
N TYR A 117 -11.44 4.46 17.16
CA TYR A 117 -12.15 5.69 16.82
C TYR A 117 -12.18 6.62 18.03
N GLN A 118 -12.03 7.92 17.81
CA GLN A 118 -12.22 8.88 18.90
C GLN A 118 -13.67 8.81 19.36
N ASP A 119 -13.84 8.71 20.68
CA ASP A 119 -15.13 8.75 21.32
C ASP A 119 -15.18 9.85 22.37
N ALA A 120 -16.19 10.71 22.28
CA ALA A 120 -16.38 11.85 23.18
C ALA A 120 -17.10 11.46 24.50
N GLY A 121 -16.79 10.29 25.06
CA GLY A 121 -17.35 9.83 26.33
C GLY A 121 -18.75 9.26 26.23
N SER A 122 -19.11 8.63 25.10
CA SER A 122 -20.40 7.97 24.91
C SER A 122 -20.54 6.72 25.76
N VAL A 123 -19.45 6.02 26.06
CA VAL A 123 -19.40 4.82 26.91
C VAL A 123 -18.96 5.20 28.31
N LYS A 124 -19.73 4.77 29.31
CA LYS A 124 -19.43 4.98 30.72
C LYS A 124 -19.66 3.70 31.50
N TYR A 125 -18.74 3.38 32.41
CA TYR A 125 -18.89 2.25 33.32
C TYR A 125 -18.33 2.57 34.71
N PRO A 126 -19.00 2.11 35.78
CA PRO A 126 -18.52 2.29 37.13
C PRO A 126 -17.46 1.24 37.50
N LEU A 127 -16.54 1.64 38.38
CA LEU A 127 -15.60 0.74 39.06
C LEU A 127 -16.06 0.47 40.49
N SER A 128 -15.54 -0.62 41.07
CA SER A 128 -15.88 -1.04 42.44
C SER A 128 -15.42 -0.05 43.52
N ASN A 129 -14.40 0.78 43.23
CA ASN A 129 -13.94 1.86 44.11
C ASN A 129 -14.80 3.14 44.00
N GLY A 130 -15.90 3.11 43.23
CA GLY A 130 -16.78 4.26 43.02
C GLY A 130 -16.28 5.27 41.99
N ALA A 131 -15.15 5.01 41.32
CA ALA A 131 -14.75 5.79 40.15
C ALA A 131 -15.69 5.51 38.97
N THR A 132 -15.87 6.51 38.09
CA THR A 132 -16.56 6.34 36.81
C THR A 132 -15.56 6.52 35.68
N CYS A 133 -15.45 5.51 34.82
CA CYS A 133 -14.67 5.57 33.61
C CYS A 133 -15.50 6.14 32.48
N THR A 134 -14.93 7.07 31.72
CA THR A 134 -15.50 7.66 30.52
C THR A 134 -14.57 7.39 29.35
N SER A 135 -15.12 6.87 28.26
CA SER A 135 -14.37 6.59 27.03
C SER A 135 -13.70 7.83 26.43
N VAL A 136 -12.53 7.60 25.85
CA VAL A 136 -11.77 8.52 25.01
C VAL A 136 -11.64 7.96 23.60
N TYR A 137 -11.51 6.63 23.49
CA TYR A 137 -11.53 5.90 22.22
C TYR A 137 -12.31 4.60 22.37
N VAL A 138 -12.91 4.15 21.27
CA VAL A 138 -13.49 2.80 21.13
C VAL A 138 -12.79 2.11 19.98
N CYS A 139 -12.21 0.94 20.26
CA CYS A 139 -11.56 0.09 19.28
C CYS A 139 -12.43 -1.12 18.98
N ASP A 140 -12.79 -1.33 17.72
CA ASP A 140 -13.62 -2.46 17.27
C ASP A 140 -13.12 -3.05 15.95
N HIS A 141 -13.85 -4.02 15.39
CA HIS A 141 -13.51 -4.67 14.12
C HIS A 141 -14.07 -3.95 12.89
N SER A 142 -14.79 -2.85 13.07
CA SER A 142 -15.35 -2.12 11.95
C SER A 142 -14.21 -1.37 11.24
N PRO A 143 -13.97 -1.63 9.95
CA PRO A 143 -12.97 -0.87 9.21
C PRO A 143 -13.36 0.61 9.15
N PRO A 144 -12.38 1.52 9.02
CA PRO A 144 -12.69 2.92 8.78
C PRO A 144 -13.54 3.02 7.51
N GLY A 145 -14.45 4.00 7.46
CA GLY A 145 -15.21 4.27 6.25
C GLY A 145 -14.28 4.87 5.20
N ILE A 146 -13.44 4.06 4.57
CA ILE A 146 -12.54 4.49 3.50
C ILE A 146 -13.12 4.08 2.15
N SER A 147 -13.06 4.98 1.18
CA SER A 147 -13.19 4.62 -0.23
C SER A 147 -11.82 4.59 -0.88
N VAL A 148 -11.62 3.60 -1.74
CA VAL A 148 -10.45 3.49 -2.59
C VAL A 148 -10.92 3.69 -4.01
N ALA A 149 -10.50 4.80 -4.62
CA ALA A 149 -10.74 5.09 -6.03
C ALA A 149 -9.47 4.75 -6.81
N ILE A 150 -9.61 3.95 -7.87
CA ILE A 150 -8.53 3.66 -8.82
C ILE A 150 -8.90 4.27 -10.16
N SER A 151 -7.95 4.95 -10.79
CA SER A 151 -8.11 5.52 -12.14
C SER A 151 -6.85 5.27 -12.97
N SER A 152 -7.02 5.19 -14.29
CA SER A 152 -5.95 5.11 -15.28
C SER A 152 -6.17 6.17 -16.36
N ASN A 153 -5.12 6.53 -17.10
CA ASN A 153 -5.20 7.47 -18.22
C ASN A 153 -5.56 6.79 -19.57
N GLU A 154 -5.92 5.51 -19.56
CA GLU A 154 -6.19 4.67 -20.74
C GLU A 154 -5.03 4.52 -21.75
N ASN A 155 -3.87 5.13 -21.50
CA ASN A 155 -2.67 4.92 -22.29
C ASN A 155 -1.97 3.65 -21.80
N TYR A 156 -1.46 2.85 -22.74
CA TYR A 156 -0.70 1.64 -22.42
C TYR A 156 0.67 1.72 -23.06
N ILE A 157 1.67 1.22 -22.34
CA ILE A 157 3.01 1.05 -22.84
C ILE A 157 3.27 -0.45 -22.97
N GLU A 158 3.73 -0.84 -24.14
CA GLU A 158 4.18 -2.21 -24.41
C GLU A 158 5.68 -2.29 -24.17
N LEU A 159 6.05 -3.09 -23.17
CA LEU A 159 7.43 -3.45 -22.87
C LEU A 159 7.77 -4.73 -23.64
N VAL A 160 8.65 -4.61 -24.62
CA VAL A 160 9.12 -5.72 -25.46
C VAL A 160 10.60 -5.93 -25.23
N GLY A 161 11.02 -7.19 -25.09
CA GLY A 161 12.44 -7.54 -25.01
C GLY A 161 13.11 -7.28 -23.67
N LEU A 162 12.35 -6.98 -22.61
CA LEU A 162 12.86 -6.91 -21.23
C LEU A 162 13.01 -8.29 -20.56
N GLY A 163 12.79 -9.37 -21.31
CA GLY A 163 12.69 -10.73 -20.76
C GLY A 163 11.33 -10.99 -20.13
N ASN A 164 11.24 -12.03 -19.30
CA ASN A 164 10.01 -12.41 -18.60
C ASN A 164 9.73 -11.46 -17.42
N VAL A 165 9.37 -10.20 -17.72
CA VAL A 165 8.98 -9.22 -16.70
C VAL A 165 7.53 -9.44 -16.33
N ASN A 166 7.32 -10.12 -15.20
CA ASN A 166 6.00 -10.16 -14.56
C ASN A 166 5.67 -8.75 -14.04
N PRO A 167 4.52 -8.17 -14.41
CA PRO A 167 4.08 -6.89 -13.88
C PRO A 167 4.20 -6.80 -12.35
N GLN A 168 3.85 -7.85 -11.60
CA GLN A 168 3.96 -7.86 -10.13
C GLN A 168 5.40 -7.60 -9.64
N ASP A 169 6.40 -8.19 -10.29
CA ASP A 169 7.80 -8.03 -9.90
C ASP A 169 8.27 -6.58 -10.07
N LEU A 170 7.75 -5.89 -11.09
CA LEU A 170 7.99 -4.46 -11.31
C LEU A 170 7.51 -3.60 -10.13
N PHE A 171 6.36 -3.96 -9.55
CA PHE A 171 5.77 -3.21 -8.43
C PHE A 171 6.25 -3.67 -7.05
N ASN A 172 6.92 -4.82 -6.94
CA ASN A 172 7.60 -5.22 -5.70
C ASN A 172 8.72 -4.24 -5.31
N GLU A 173 9.33 -3.55 -6.29
CA GLU A 173 10.28 -2.46 -6.00
C GLU A 173 9.63 -1.21 -5.41
N VAL A 174 8.33 -0.97 -5.64
CA VAL A 174 7.59 0.08 -4.92
C VAL A 174 7.45 -0.28 -3.46
N TRP A 175 7.17 -1.56 -3.22
CA TRP A 175 6.95 -2.05 -1.88
C TRP A 175 8.21 -1.83 -1.03
N SER A 176 9.40 -2.09 -1.58
CA SER A 176 10.67 -1.87 -0.87
C SER A 176 10.97 -0.39 -0.60
N ARG A 177 10.41 0.51 -1.41
CA ARG A 177 10.70 1.96 -1.44
C ARG A 177 9.74 2.87 -0.66
N ARG A 178 8.71 2.29 -0.04
CA ARG A 178 7.73 3.07 0.75
C ARG A 178 8.28 3.46 2.12
N GLY A 179 7.91 4.65 2.56
CA GLY A 179 8.10 5.16 3.92
C GLY A 179 6.79 5.20 4.71
N ALA A 180 6.86 5.80 5.90
CA ALA A 180 5.71 5.91 6.79
C ALA A 180 4.57 6.72 6.17
N THR A 181 4.87 7.89 5.60
CA THR A 181 3.85 8.79 5.02
C THR A 181 4.13 9.16 3.57
N SER A 182 5.21 8.66 2.98
CA SER A 182 5.63 8.96 1.60
C SER A 182 6.32 7.74 0.99
N CYS A 183 6.82 7.84 -0.24
CA CYS A 183 7.68 6.84 -0.88
C CYS A 183 8.87 7.52 -1.56
N ASP A 184 9.90 6.73 -1.85
CA ASP A 184 10.98 7.15 -2.73
C ASP A 184 10.45 7.41 -4.14
N THR A 185 10.70 8.61 -4.63
CA THR A 185 10.27 9.11 -5.95
C THR A 185 11.36 8.95 -7.01
N THR A 186 12.47 8.29 -6.68
CA THR A 186 13.54 8.01 -7.62
C THR A 186 13.06 7.05 -8.70
N ALA A 187 13.24 7.45 -9.97
CA ALA A 187 12.93 6.61 -11.11
C ALA A 187 13.65 5.26 -11.04
N VAL A 188 12.92 4.17 -11.29
CA VAL A 188 13.46 2.82 -11.44
C VAL A 188 13.71 2.59 -12.93
N ASP A 189 14.95 2.29 -13.31
CA ASP A 189 15.27 1.88 -14.67
C ASP A 189 14.75 0.46 -14.93
N LEU A 190 13.94 0.32 -15.97
CA LEU A 190 13.36 -0.95 -16.42
C LEU A 190 14.17 -1.56 -17.58
N GLY A 191 15.14 -0.81 -18.11
CA GLY A 191 15.86 -1.14 -19.35
C GLY A 191 15.19 -0.58 -20.60
N GLN A 192 15.92 -0.62 -21.73
CA GLN A 192 15.43 -0.19 -23.05
C GLN A 192 14.87 1.25 -23.09
N GLY A 193 15.41 2.14 -22.25
CA GLY A 193 14.95 3.54 -22.16
C GLY A 193 13.63 3.73 -21.40
N CYS A 194 13.11 2.66 -20.79
CA CYS A 194 11.92 2.70 -19.93
C CYS A 194 12.29 2.91 -18.47
N SER A 195 11.51 3.73 -17.79
CA SER A 195 11.61 3.94 -16.35
C SER A 195 10.22 4.09 -15.73
N ILE A 196 10.11 3.75 -14.45
CA ILE A 196 8.88 3.95 -13.68
C ILE A 196 9.16 4.80 -12.44
N THR A 197 8.31 5.78 -12.20
CA THR A 197 8.39 6.68 -11.04
C THR A 197 7.13 6.53 -10.20
N PHE A 198 7.30 6.64 -8.88
CA PHE A 198 6.21 6.58 -7.92
C PHE A 198 6.10 7.90 -7.19
N THR A 199 4.88 8.34 -6.93
CA THR A 199 4.58 9.45 -6.03
C THR A 199 3.52 8.95 -5.08
N CYS A 200 3.71 9.19 -3.78
CA CYS A 200 2.69 8.83 -2.82
C CYS A 200 2.75 9.68 -1.56
N ASP A 201 1.58 9.87 -0.98
CA ASP A 201 1.35 10.55 0.28
C ASP A 201 0.36 9.73 1.10
N GLY A 202 0.65 9.55 2.39
CA GLY A 202 -0.18 8.79 3.32
C GLY A 202 -0.42 9.58 4.59
N GLY A 203 -1.65 10.03 4.79
CA GLY A 203 -2.12 10.75 5.96
C GLY A 203 -2.08 9.95 7.26
N ILE A 204 -1.95 8.62 7.18
CA ILE A 204 -1.79 7.71 8.32
C ILE A 204 -0.48 6.93 8.17
N PRO A 205 0.51 7.15 9.08
CA PRO A 205 1.81 6.48 9.01
C PRO A 205 1.70 4.96 8.87
N TRP A 206 2.35 4.42 7.85
CA TRP A 206 2.40 3.02 7.43
C TRP A 206 1.07 2.45 6.94
N THR A 207 -0.05 2.79 7.56
CA THR A 207 -1.35 2.20 7.22
C THR A 207 -1.76 2.57 5.80
N THR A 208 -1.78 3.86 5.45
CA THR A 208 -2.29 4.27 4.13
C THR A 208 -1.33 3.87 3.02
N THR A 209 -0.03 4.10 3.20
CA THR A 209 0.98 3.72 2.19
C THR A 209 1.02 2.21 1.96
N ASN A 210 0.97 1.37 3.02
CA ASN A 210 0.86 -0.09 2.86
C ASN A 210 -0.43 -0.49 2.13
N GLY A 211 -1.56 0.10 2.48
CA GLY A 211 -2.86 -0.21 1.87
C GLY A 211 -2.87 0.09 0.38
N MET A 212 -2.36 1.27 -0.01
CA MET A 212 -2.27 1.67 -1.42
C MET A 212 -1.28 0.81 -2.20
N SER A 213 -0.08 0.54 -1.66
CA SER A 213 0.88 -0.34 -2.33
C SER A 213 0.33 -1.76 -2.51
N SER A 214 -0.44 -2.27 -1.54
CA SER A 214 -1.00 -3.63 -1.62
C SER A 214 -2.09 -3.68 -2.67
N THR A 215 -2.94 -2.66 -2.68
CA THR A 215 -3.99 -2.48 -3.68
C THR A 215 -3.39 -2.40 -5.08
N LEU A 216 -2.30 -1.63 -5.26
CA LEU A 216 -1.59 -1.56 -6.54
C LEU A 216 -1.08 -2.92 -6.99
N HIS A 217 -0.39 -3.64 -6.11
CA HIS A 217 0.16 -4.96 -6.40
C HIS A 217 -0.93 -5.97 -6.79
N ASP A 218 -2.04 -5.99 -6.04
CA ASP A 218 -3.17 -6.88 -6.29
C ASP A 218 -3.84 -6.56 -7.64
N ILE A 219 -4.05 -5.28 -7.95
CA ILE A 219 -4.70 -4.86 -9.17
C ILE A 219 -3.84 -5.17 -10.40
N VAL A 220 -2.54 -4.84 -10.36
CA VAL A 220 -1.64 -5.13 -11.47
C VAL A 220 -1.49 -6.63 -11.71
N GLY A 221 -1.50 -7.44 -10.64
CA GLY A 221 -1.39 -8.88 -10.77
C GLY A 221 -2.66 -9.61 -11.18
N SER A 222 -3.85 -9.04 -10.92
CA SER A 222 -5.13 -9.72 -11.12
C SER A 222 -5.96 -9.15 -12.27
N GLN A 223 -5.73 -7.90 -12.67
CA GLN A 223 -6.54 -7.24 -13.69
C GLN A 223 -5.80 -7.14 -15.03
N SER A 224 -6.19 -8.01 -15.97
CA SER A 224 -5.65 -8.00 -17.34
C SER A 224 -5.90 -6.68 -18.08
N ALA A 225 -6.90 -5.91 -17.64
CA ALA A 225 -7.17 -4.57 -18.16
C ALA A 225 -6.13 -3.53 -17.73
N ILE A 226 -5.33 -3.78 -16.69
CA ILE A 226 -4.30 -2.84 -16.20
C ILE A 226 -2.91 -3.30 -16.59
N ALA A 227 -2.65 -4.60 -16.47
CA ALA A 227 -1.43 -5.20 -16.98
C ALA A 227 -1.72 -6.56 -17.61
N ASN A 228 -1.15 -6.79 -18.78
CA ASN A 228 -1.25 -8.05 -19.48
C ASN A 228 0.15 -8.54 -19.86
N HIS A 229 0.38 -9.83 -19.71
CA HIS A 229 1.64 -10.47 -20.05
C HIS A 229 1.38 -11.64 -21.00
N TRP A 230 2.09 -11.67 -22.12
CA TRP A 230 1.97 -12.74 -23.11
C TRP A 230 3.29 -12.96 -23.83
N THR A 231 3.36 -14.07 -24.56
CA THR A 231 4.52 -14.41 -25.38
C THR A 231 4.14 -14.50 -26.85
N THR A 232 5.07 -14.10 -27.71
CA THR A 232 5.04 -14.44 -29.14
C THR A 232 6.28 -15.25 -29.48
N THR A 233 6.24 -15.93 -30.63
CA THR A 233 7.41 -16.64 -31.16
C THR A 233 7.86 -15.93 -32.40
N SER A 234 9.12 -15.51 -32.42
CA SER A 234 9.77 -14.97 -33.61
C SER A 234 10.72 -16.01 -34.18
N THR A 235 10.72 -16.14 -35.50
CA THR A 235 11.68 -16.98 -36.21
C THR A 235 12.84 -16.11 -36.64
N VAL A 236 14.02 -16.34 -36.06
CA VAL A 236 15.24 -15.61 -36.40
C VAL A 236 16.17 -16.54 -37.18
N CYS A 237 16.76 -16.02 -38.25
CA CYS A 237 17.77 -16.76 -38.99
C CYS A 237 19.11 -16.74 -38.25
N THR A 238 19.63 -17.91 -37.89
CA THR A 238 20.91 -18.06 -37.20
C THR A 238 22.05 -18.48 -38.12
N ALA A 239 21.77 -18.95 -39.34
CA ALA A 239 22.78 -19.21 -40.35
C ALA A 239 22.31 -18.88 -41.76
N TRP A 240 23.18 -18.20 -42.53
CA TRP A 240 22.93 -17.74 -43.89
C TRP A 240 23.91 -18.39 -44.88
N VAL A 241 23.48 -18.66 -46.12
CA VAL A 241 24.35 -19.07 -47.23
C VAL A 241 24.08 -18.23 -48.49
N GLY A 242 25.12 -18.05 -49.31
CA GLY A 242 25.04 -17.39 -50.62
C GLY A 242 25.64 -15.99 -50.64
N GLU A 243 26.64 -15.76 -51.50
CA GLU A 243 27.28 -14.45 -51.71
C GLU A 243 26.78 -13.72 -52.97
N SER A 244 26.28 -14.43 -53.99
CA SER A 244 26.01 -13.84 -55.32
C SER A 244 24.54 -13.65 -55.68
N THR A 245 23.60 -14.33 -55.02
CA THR A 245 22.16 -14.26 -55.31
C THR A 245 21.31 -13.72 -54.15
N GLY A 246 21.96 -13.21 -53.11
CA GLY A 246 21.35 -12.79 -51.86
C GLY A 246 21.42 -13.87 -50.76
N PRO A 247 21.40 -13.46 -49.48
CA PRO A 247 21.53 -14.39 -48.36
C PRO A 247 20.27 -15.26 -48.23
N VAL A 248 20.44 -16.58 -48.24
CA VAL A 248 19.38 -17.57 -48.00
C VAL A 248 19.54 -18.10 -46.58
N CYS A 249 18.47 -18.02 -45.78
CA CYS A 249 18.48 -18.61 -44.44
C CYS A 249 18.48 -20.14 -44.53
N ILE A 250 19.44 -20.80 -43.88
CA ILE A 250 19.52 -22.28 -43.82
C ILE A 250 19.29 -22.84 -42.42
N GLN A 251 19.33 -21.98 -41.40
CA GLN A 251 19.04 -22.36 -40.04
C GLN A 251 18.19 -21.29 -39.39
N GLU A 252 16.99 -21.68 -38.99
CA GLU A 252 16.07 -20.85 -38.25
C GLU A 252 16.08 -21.28 -36.78
N THR A 253 15.93 -20.33 -35.88
CA THR A 253 15.74 -20.58 -34.45
C THR A 253 14.52 -19.81 -34.00
N GLN A 254 13.67 -20.48 -33.22
CA GLN A 254 12.51 -19.84 -32.61
C GLN A 254 12.95 -19.16 -31.31
N GLU A 255 12.70 -17.87 -31.23
CA GLU A 255 12.90 -17.09 -30.03
C GLU A 255 11.55 -16.73 -29.43
N THR A 256 11.39 -16.97 -28.12
CA THR A 256 10.23 -16.51 -27.38
C THR A 256 10.42 -15.05 -27.02
N ILE A 257 9.57 -14.19 -27.57
CA ILE A 257 9.52 -12.77 -27.21
C ILE A 257 8.46 -12.61 -26.12
N TYR A 258 8.86 -12.02 -25.01
CA TYR A 258 7.97 -11.67 -23.92
C TYR A 258 7.45 -10.25 -24.14
N HIS A 259 6.15 -10.09 -23.95
CA HIS A 259 5.44 -8.83 -24.04
C HIS A 259 4.75 -8.56 -22.72
N THR A 260 4.89 -7.33 -22.24
CA THR A 260 4.12 -6.83 -21.10
C THR A 260 3.48 -5.51 -21.50
N SER A 261 2.16 -5.48 -21.59
CA SER A 261 1.40 -4.23 -21.71
C SER A 261 0.96 -3.78 -20.33
N ILE A 262 1.18 -2.51 -20.02
CA ILE A 262 0.78 -1.93 -18.76
C ILE A 262 0.24 -0.52 -18.96
N ALA A 263 -0.76 -0.14 -18.17
CA ALA A 263 -1.23 1.25 -18.12
C ALA A 263 -0.06 2.19 -17.83
N GLN A 264 0.05 3.29 -18.57
CA GLN A 264 1.12 4.26 -18.40
C GLN A 264 1.07 4.91 -17.02
N THR A 265 -0.15 5.23 -16.57
CA THR A 265 -0.38 5.88 -15.28
C THR A 265 -1.54 5.18 -14.57
N ILE A 266 -1.34 4.86 -13.28
CA ILE A 266 -2.42 4.50 -12.36
C ILE A 266 -2.35 5.43 -11.17
N GLN A 267 -3.52 5.89 -10.74
CA GLN A 267 -3.70 6.68 -9.54
C GLN A 267 -4.68 5.98 -8.60
N ILE A 268 -4.23 5.73 -7.38
CA ILE A 268 -5.02 5.23 -6.26
C ILE A 268 -5.22 6.40 -5.31
N THR A 269 -6.48 6.70 -5.00
CA THR A 269 -6.84 7.72 -4.00
C THR A 269 -7.64 7.06 -2.89
N VAL A 270 -7.18 7.21 -1.66
CA VAL A 270 -7.87 6.75 -0.45
C VAL A 270 -8.54 7.96 0.17
N THR A 271 -9.87 7.93 0.26
CA THR A 271 -10.66 9.02 0.86
C THR A 271 -11.34 8.51 2.11
N ASP A 272 -11.29 9.29 3.19
CA ASP A 272 -12.12 9.05 4.35
C ASP A 272 -13.53 9.55 4.06
N LEU A 273 -14.50 8.64 4.02
CA LEU A 273 -15.89 8.92 3.70
C LEU A 273 -16.61 9.73 4.79
N SER A 274 -16.04 9.81 5.99
CA SER A 274 -16.66 10.56 7.10
C SER A 274 -16.51 12.07 6.95
N ASN A 275 -15.44 12.54 6.30
CA ASN A 275 -15.14 13.95 6.07
C ASN A 275 -14.83 14.30 4.60
N ASN A 276 -14.78 13.30 3.71
CA ASN A 276 -14.31 13.42 2.32
C ASN A 276 -12.85 13.90 2.19
N ASP A 277 -12.03 13.73 3.23
CA ASP A 277 -10.61 14.10 3.17
C ASP A 277 -9.80 12.97 2.50
N VAL A 278 -8.90 13.34 1.59
CA VAL A 278 -7.94 12.42 1.00
C VAL A 278 -6.95 11.98 2.09
N GLN A 279 -7.05 10.72 2.50
CA GLN A 279 -6.15 10.10 3.47
C GLN A 279 -4.87 9.59 2.82
N GLY A 280 -4.85 9.45 1.51
CA GLY A 280 -3.62 9.18 0.79
C GLY A 280 -3.82 9.07 -0.70
N GLN A 281 -2.72 9.21 -1.40
CA GLN A 281 -2.67 9.10 -2.85
C GLN A 281 -1.41 8.35 -3.22
N LEU A 282 -1.51 7.47 -4.22
CA LEU A 282 -0.39 6.82 -4.85
C LEU A 282 -0.60 6.92 -6.36
N THR A 283 0.38 7.48 -7.05
CA THR A 283 0.44 7.48 -8.51
C THR A 283 1.75 6.85 -8.96
N TYR A 284 1.69 6.00 -9.97
CA TYR A 284 2.88 5.67 -10.74
C TYR A 284 2.79 6.25 -12.14
N ASP A 285 3.95 6.57 -12.71
CA ASP A 285 4.09 7.02 -14.08
C ASP A 285 5.21 6.24 -14.76
N LEU A 286 4.89 5.62 -15.90
CA LEU A 286 5.83 4.88 -16.72
C LEU A 286 6.20 5.70 -17.95
N ALA A 287 7.49 5.92 -18.12
CA ALA A 287 8.03 6.70 -19.23
C ALA A 287 9.04 5.86 -19.98
N CYS A 288 8.76 5.58 -21.26
CA CYS A 288 9.73 5.03 -22.19
C CYS A 288 10.17 6.13 -23.13
N SER A 289 11.46 6.46 -23.10
CA SER A 289 12.07 7.10 -24.25
C SER A 289 12.10 6.06 -25.35
N PRO A 290 11.62 6.35 -26.58
CA PRO A 290 11.87 5.44 -27.69
C PRO A 290 13.38 5.17 -27.70
N PRO A 291 13.82 3.91 -27.91
CA PRO A 291 15.24 3.66 -28.10
C PRO A 291 15.71 4.68 -29.13
N GLN A 292 16.75 5.45 -28.82
CA GLN A 292 17.33 6.36 -29.80
C GLN A 292 17.47 5.53 -31.06
N ALA A 293 16.77 5.93 -32.13
CA ALA A 293 16.76 5.16 -33.36
C ALA A 293 18.23 4.86 -33.65
N ASP A 294 18.57 3.59 -33.85
CA ASP A 294 19.94 3.22 -34.16
C ASP A 294 20.24 3.79 -35.55
N CYS A 295 20.62 5.06 -35.57
CA CYS A 295 20.84 5.82 -36.80
C CYS A 295 22.04 5.23 -37.55
N THR A 296 22.78 4.26 -37.00
CA THR A 296 23.82 3.54 -37.75
C THR A 296 23.22 2.79 -38.93
N LEU A 297 22.07 2.11 -38.77
CA LEU A 297 21.43 1.40 -39.88
C LEU A 297 20.92 2.36 -40.96
N LEU A 298 20.36 3.51 -40.54
CA LEU A 298 19.92 4.56 -41.45
C LEU A 298 21.12 5.23 -42.16
N ASN A 299 22.21 5.49 -41.43
CA ASN A 299 23.46 6.02 -41.99
C ASN A 299 24.14 5.03 -42.93
N ASP A 300 24.11 3.73 -42.64
CA ASP A 300 24.64 2.68 -43.52
C ASP A 300 23.77 2.52 -44.77
N LEU A 301 22.44 2.66 -44.65
CA LEU A 301 21.53 2.69 -45.80
C LEU A 301 21.80 3.91 -46.68
N ILE A 302 21.97 5.09 -46.07
CA ILE A 302 22.31 6.34 -46.77
C ILE A 302 23.69 6.24 -47.43
N GLN A 303 24.70 5.69 -46.74
CA GLN A 303 26.03 5.47 -47.33
C GLN A 303 26.01 4.43 -48.45
N GLY A 304 25.24 3.35 -48.31
CA GLY A 304 25.04 2.34 -49.35
C GLY A 304 24.35 2.89 -50.59
N LEU A 305 23.31 3.72 -50.41
CA LEU A 305 22.60 4.40 -51.49
C LEU A 305 23.47 5.46 -52.19
N ASN A 306 24.27 6.21 -51.43
CA ASN A 306 25.21 7.18 -51.98
C ASN A 306 26.38 6.50 -52.71
N GLY A 307 26.78 5.30 -52.30
CA GLY A 307 27.73 4.47 -53.04
C GLY A 307 27.16 3.92 -54.37
N ALA A 308 25.89 3.51 -54.36
CA ALA A 308 25.21 2.97 -55.54
C ALA A 308 24.79 4.04 -56.58
N ALA A 309 24.68 5.30 -56.18
CA ALA A 309 24.35 6.42 -57.09
C ALA A 309 25.40 6.64 -58.19
N SER A 310 26.61 6.04 -58.07
CA SER A 310 27.66 6.13 -59.10
C SER A 310 27.55 5.08 -60.22
N VAL A 311 26.62 4.12 -60.14
CA VAL A 311 26.51 2.98 -61.10
C VAL A 311 25.17 2.98 -61.86
N ILE A 312 24.38 4.05 -61.78
CA ILE A 312 23.16 4.14 -62.57
C ILE A 312 23.53 4.42 -64.03
N ALA A 313 23.53 3.36 -64.84
CA ALA A 313 23.64 3.47 -66.29
C ALA A 313 22.55 4.43 -66.81
N PRO A 314 22.87 5.34 -67.74
CA PRO A 314 21.96 6.39 -68.23
C PRO A 314 20.66 5.88 -68.87
N GLU A 315 20.50 4.58 -69.06
CA GLU A 315 19.34 3.97 -69.70
C GLU A 315 18.14 3.75 -68.76
N LEU A 316 18.29 3.87 -67.43
CA LEU A 316 17.20 3.67 -66.45
C LEU A 316 16.51 4.95 -65.97
N ALA A 317 16.94 6.12 -66.46
CA ALA A 317 16.40 7.43 -66.09
C ALA A 317 14.86 7.62 -66.27
N PRO A 318 14.16 6.97 -67.23
CA PRO A 318 12.71 7.20 -67.39
C PRO A 318 11.84 6.48 -66.37
N VAL A 319 12.36 5.45 -65.68
CA VAL A 319 11.55 4.59 -64.79
C VAL A 319 11.46 5.12 -63.36
N PHE A 320 12.46 5.88 -62.90
CA PHE A 320 12.54 6.42 -61.53
C PHE A 320 12.24 7.91 -61.42
N GLY A 321 11.73 8.52 -62.49
CA GLY A 321 11.48 9.96 -62.60
C GLY A 321 10.32 10.49 -61.75
N VAL A 322 10.24 10.15 -60.46
CA VAL A 322 9.49 10.91 -59.43
C VAL A 322 9.97 10.65 -57.98
N ALA A 323 10.82 9.66 -57.72
CA ALA A 323 11.09 9.23 -56.32
C ALA A 323 12.12 10.09 -55.56
N GLN A 324 12.85 10.98 -56.24
CA GLN A 324 13.97 11.72 -55.63
C GLN A 324 13.54 12.94 -54.78
N ALA A 325 12.25 13.29 -54.76
CA ALA A 325 11.72 14.44 -54.02
C ALA A 325 11.00 14.09 -52.70
N ALA A 326 10.95 12.81 -52.29
CA ALA A 326 10.20 12.37 -51.11
C ALA A 326 11.05 12.19 -49.83
N PHE A 327 12.36 12.44 -49.88
CA PHE A 327 13.24 12.44 -48.71
C PHE A 327 13.70 13.87 -48.38
N THR A 328 12.76 14.78 -48.18
CA THR A 328 13.01 15.96 -47.35
C THR A 328 12.36 15.68 -46.01
N ALA A 329 13.20 15.39 -45.02
CA ALA A 329 12.86 15.14 -43.64
C ALA A 329 11.95 16.24 -43.09
N GLU A 330 10.78 15.85 -42.58
CA GLU A 330 10.01 16.65 -41.65
C GLU A 330 10.51 16.24 -40.25
N GLU A 331 11.30 17.13 -39.64
CA GLU A 331 11.83 17.03 -38.29
C GLU A 331 10.69 16.92 -37.26
N ASN A 332 10.69 15.84 -36.47
CA ASN A 332 10.39 15.87 -35.02
C ASN A 332 10.68 14.51 -34.35
N GLY A 333 11.89 14.02 -34.56
CA GLY A 333 12.41 12.82 -33.91
C GLY A 333 13.80 12.54 -34.44
N SER A 334 14.77 13.38 -34.09
CA SER A 334 16.14 13.38 -34.60
C SER A 334 16.83 12.01 -34.47
N CYS A 335 16.95 11.30 -35.59
CA CYS A 335 18.24 11.18 -36.27
C CYS A 335 18.47 12.47 -37.10
#